data_AF-A0A644Z7L1-F1
#
_entry.id   AF-A0A644Z7L1-F1
#
_cell.length_a   1.000
_cell.length_b   1.000
_cell.length_c   1.000
_cell.angle_alpha   90.00
_cell.angle_beta   90.00
_cell.angle_gamma   90.00
#
_symmetry.space_group_name_H-M   'P 1'
#
loop_
_entity.id
_entity.type
_entity.pdbx_description
1 polymer ?
#
loop_
_entity_poly.entity_id
_entity_poly.type
_entity_poly.pdbx_seq_one_letter_code
_entity_poly.pdbx_strand_id
1 'polypeptide(L)' 'MLKNRFEYWRLQLSVKRGKEITQRDMAKLLGVDYSQYNKWEVSRKPPSGNSLWYIWQTLLADFPKLNMQDLLENTLQ' A
#
# COMPACT_ATOMS: atom_id res chain seq x y z
N MET A 1 6.60 14.58 3.03
CA MET A 1 7.55 13.85 2.15
C MET A 1 7.09 12.41 2.13
N LEU A 2 6.78 11.84 0.96
CA LEU A 2 6.37 10.43 0.85
C LEU A 2 7.57 9.54 1.15
N LYS A 3 7.41 8.57 2.04
CA LYS A 3 8.47 7.64 2.47
C LYS A 3 8.66 6.52 1.46
N ASN A 4 7.57 6.01 0.87
CA ASN A 4 7.58 5.06 -0.25
C ASN A 4 6.19 4.87 -0.89
N ARG A 5 6.10 3.92 -1.83
CA ARG A 5 4.89 3.59 -2.58
C ARG A 5 3.74 3.03 -1.74
N PHE A 6 4.02 2.33 -0.64
CA PHE A 6 2.96 1.80 0.21
C PHE A 6 2.25 2.93 0.96
N GLU A 7 3.01 3.92 1.45
CA GLU A 7 2.43 5.14 2.02
C GLU A 7 1.65 5.92 0.95
N TYR A 8 2.20 6.06 -0.27
CA TYR A 8 1.51 6.70 -1.38
C TYR A 8 0.15 6.06 -1.66
N TRP A 9 0.09 4.74 -1.86
CA TRP A 9 -1.15 4.05 -2.20
C TRP A 9 -2.17 4.05 -1.05
N ARG A 10 -1.73 4.02 0.21
CA ARG A 10 -2.62 4.22 1.36
C ARG A 10 -3.23 5.62 1.37
N LEU A 11 -2.45 6.65 1.04
CA LEU A 11 -2.95 8.03 0.92
C LEU A 11 -3.89 8.18 -0.27
N GLN A 12 -3.59 7.57 -1.42
CA GLN A 12 -4.52 7.53 -2.56
C GLN A 12 -5.84 6.88 -2.17
N LEU A 13 -5.80 5.75 -1.44
CA LEU A 13 -7.00 5.09 -0.95
C LEU A 13 -7.79 5.99 0.02
N SER A 14 -7.10 6.77 0.86
CA SER A 14 -7.72 7.76 1.75
C SER A 14 -8.49 8.82 0.96
N VAL A 15 -7.85 9.39 -0.07
CA VAL A 15 -8.46 10.38 -0.97
C VAL A 15 -9.65 9.76 -1.70
N LYS A 16 -9.48 8.57 -2.27
CA LYS A 16 -10.51 7.87 -3.05
C LYS A 16 -11.75 7.55 -2.22
N ARG A 17 -11.59 7.19 -0.95
CA ARG A 17 -12.68 6.84 -0.04
C ARG A 17 -13.21 8.03 0.77
N GLY A 18 -12.65 9.22 0.62
CA GLY A 18 -13.05 10.42 1.36
C GLY A 18 -12.86 10.31 2.88
N LYS A 19 -11.94 9.46 3.35
CA LYS A 19 -11.65 9.28 4.78
C LYS A 19 -10.19 8.90 4.98
N GLU A 20 -9.63 9.27 6.12
CA GLU A 20 -8.27 8.85 6.48
C GLU A 20 -8.19 7.32 6.58
N ILE A 21 -7.19 6.73 5.91
CA ILE A 21 -6.78 5.34 6.08
C ILE A 21 -5.45 5.36 6.83
N THR A 22 -5.47 4.97 8.10
CA THR A 22 -4.24 4.84 8.88
C THR A 22 -3.47 3.59 8.48
N GLN A 23 -2.20 3.48 8.87
CA GLN A 23 -1.42 2.25 8.69
C GLN A 23 -2.11 1.03 9.33
N ARG A 24 -2.82 1.20 10.45
CA ARG A 24 -3.57 0.12 11.11
C ARG A 24 -4.77 -0.30 10.27
N ASP A 25 -5.48 0.64 9.66
CA ASP A 25 -6.62 0.33 8.80
C ASP A 25 -6.17 -0.38 7.54
N MET A 26 -5.06 0.05 6.95
CA MET A 26 -4.49 -0.60 5.78
C MET A 26 -4.00 -2.02 6.10
N ALA A 27 -3.35 -2.23 7.25
CA ALA A 27 -2.95 -3.57 7.70
C ALA A 27 -4.16 -4.51 7.87
N LYS A 28 -5.26 -4.02 8.48
CA LYS A 28 -6.53 -4.76 8.59
C LYS A 28 -7.13 -5.09 7.23
N LEU A 29 -7.16 -4.13 6.31
CA LEU A 29 -7.66 -4.33 4.94
C LEU A 29 -6.88 -5.43 4.20
N LEU A 30 -5.56 -5.47 4.41
CA LEU A 30 -4.67 -6.44 3.78
C LEU A 30 -4.59 -7.78 4.51
N GLY A 31 -5.22 -7.92 5.68
CA GLY A 31 -5.15 -9.13 6.50
C GLY A 31 -3.75 -9.42 7.05
N VAL A 32 -2.95 -8.39 7.34
CA VAL A 32 -1.59 -8.53 7.89
C VAL A 32 -1.43 -7.80 9.22
N ASP A 33 -0.39 -8.16 9.97
CA ASP A 33 -0.05 -7.45 11.19
C ASP A 33 0.34 -5.99 10.92
N TYR A 34 -0.09 -5.08 11.80
CA TYR A 34 0.34 -3.68 11.77
C TYR A 34 1.87 -3.54 11.74
N SER A 35 2.57 -4.36 12.53
CA SER A 35 4.04 -4.30 12.59
C SER A 35 4.70 -4.68 11.25
N GLN A 36 4.06 -5.58 10.48
CA GLN A 36 4.48 -5.97 9.15
C GLN A 36 4.23 -4.84 8.15
N TYR A 37 3.02 -4.27 8.14
CA TYR A 37 2.69 -3.15 7.25
C TYR A 37 3.55 -1.90 7.52
N ASN A 38 3.77 -1.56 8.79
CA ASN A 38 4.65 -0.46 9.17
C ASN A 38 6.07 -0.66 8.62
N LYS A 39 6.64 -1.88 8.68
CA LYS A 39 7.96 -2.17 8.10
C LYS A 39 8.02 -1.92 6.59
N TRP A 40 6.91 -2.15 5.88
CA TRP A 40 6.80 -1.86 4.46
C TRP A 40 6.85 -0.36 4.20
N GLU A 41 6.12 0.47 4.96
CA GLU A 41 6.12 1.94 4.79
C GLU A 41 7.40 2.65 5.26
N VAL A 42 8.14 2.06 6.19
CA VAL A 42 9.42 2.65 6.66
C VAL A 42 10.65 2.06 5.96
N SER A 43 10.44 1.34 4.85
CA SER A 43 11.48 0.76 3.98
C SER A 43 12.48 -0.18 4.67
N ARG A 44 12.15 -0.69 5.87
CA ARG A 44 13.03 -1.60 6.64
C ARG A 44 13.03 -3.03 6.07
N LYS A 45 11.97 -3.43 5.38
CA LYS A 45 11.84 -4.73 4.70
C LYS A 45 10.74 -4.63 3.64
N PRO A 46 11.01 -4.87 2.36
CA PRO A 46 9.96 -4.88 1.34
C PRO A 46 8.98 -6.06 1.55
N PRO A 47 7.72 -5.94 1.09
CA PRO A 47 6.80 -7.07 1.06
C PRO A 47 7.31 -8.22 0.18
N SER A 48 6.89 -9.43 0.52
CA SER A 48 7.09 -10.61 -0.34
C SER A 48 6.25 -10.49 -1.62
N GLY A 49 6.54 -11.32 -2.64
CA GLY A 49 5.72 -11.41 -3.85
C GLY A 49 4.25 -11.71 -3.55
N ASN A 50 3.97 -12.62 -2.62
CA ASN A 50 2.59 -12.92 -2.19
C ASN A 50 1.94 -11.69 -1.55
N SER A 51 2.64 -10.98 -0.67
CA SER A 51 2.14 -9.76 -0.04
C SER A 51 1.86 -8.65 -1.07
N LEU A 52 2.73 -8.48 -2.07
CA LEU A 52 2.52 -7.56 -3.18
C LEU A 52 1.27 -7.90 -3.98
N TRP A 53 1.04 -9.18 -4.26
CA TRP A 53 -0.17 -9.65 -4.93
C TRP A 53 -1.44 -9.31 -4.14
N TYR A 54 -1.46 -9.57 -2.82
CA TYR A 54 -2.60 -9.20 -1.97
C TYR A 54 -2.85 -7.69 -1.90
N ILE A 55 -1.78 -6.89 -1.85
CA ILE A 55 -1.88 -5.42 -1.90
C ILE A 55 -2.53 -4.98 -3.21
N TRP A 56 -2.04 -5.50 -4.34
CA TRP A 56 -2.59 -5.19 -5.65
C TRP A 56 -4.06 -5.56 -5.76
N GLN A 57 -4.43 -6.79 -5.39
CA GLN A 57 -5.82 -7.26 -5.40
C GLN A 57 -6.75 -6.39 -4.55
N THR A 58 -6.29 -5.99 -3.36
CA THR A 58 -7.07 -5.12 -2.46
C THR A 58 -7.31 -3.74 -3.08
N LEU A 59 -6.29 -3.18 -3.74
CA LEU A 59 -6.38 -1.84 -4.34
C LEU A 59 -7.19 -1.83 -5.65
N LEU A 60 -7.27 -2.94 -6.39
CA LEU A 60 -8.06 -3.03 -7.63
C LEU A 60 -9.55 -2.71 -7.43
N ALA A 61 -10.10 -2.98 -6.24
CA ALA A 61 -11.49 -2.65 -5.91
C ALA A 61 -11.78 -1.14 -6.02
N ASP A 62 -10.82 -0.30 -5.67
CA ASP A 62 -10.92 1.16 -5.71
C ASP A 62 -10.22 1.76 -6.95
N PHE A 63 -9.22 1.06 -7.50
CA PHE A 63 -8.34 1.48 -8.60
C PHE A 63 -8.26 0.41 -9.71
N PRO A 64 -9.31 0.23 -10.53
CA PRO A 64 -9.37 -0.86 -11.52
C PRO A 64 -8.34 -0.78 -12.65
N LYS A 65 -7.64 0.36 -12.78
CA LYS A 65 -6.56 0.57 -13.77
C LYS A 65 -5.15 0.44 -13.17
N LEU A 66 -5.03 0.07 -11.89
CA LEU A 66 -3.75 -0.08 -11.21
C LEU A 66 -2.93 -1.22 -11.81
N ASN A 67 -1.72 -0.91 -12.25
CA ASN A 67 -0.74 -1.91 -12.67
C ASN A 67 0.10 -2.36 -11.46
N MET A 68 0.47 -3.64 -11.42
CA MET A 68 1.37 -4.16 -10.38
C MET A 68 2.73 -3.44 -10.38
N GLN A 69 3.19 -2.97 -11.53
CA GLN A 69 4.41 -2.17 -11.66
C GLN A 69 4.34 -0.86 -10.85
N ASP A 70 3.15 -0.26 -10.71
CA ASP A 70 2.95 0.96 -9.92
C ASP A 70 3.19 0.75 -8.41
N LEU A 71 3.24 -0.51 -7.96
CA LEU A 71 3.62 -0.90 -6.59
C LEU A 71 5.12 -1.18 -6.44
N LEU A 72 5.85 -1.37 -7.55
CA LEU A 72 7.24 -1.83 -7.59
C LEU A 72 8.23 -0.72 -7.95
N GLU A 73 7.79 0.35 -8.61
CA GLU A 73 8.69 1.42 -9.07
C GLU A 73 9.27 2.26 -7.93
N ASN A 74 10.60 2.25 -7.82
CA ASN A 74 11.36 2.82 -6.70
C ASN A 74 11.54 4.35 -6.74
N THR A 75 11.01 5.07 -7.72
CA THR A 75 11.18 6.52 -7.81
C THR A 75 9.94 7.22 -8.35
N LEU A 76 9.40 8.17 -7.59
CA LEU A 76 8.82 9.36 -8.21
C LEU A 76 10.01 10.13 -8.79
N GLN A 77 10.13 10.16 -10.12
CA GLN A 77 10.99 11.16 -10.78
C GLN A 77 10.46 12.56 -10.49
#